data_AF-A0A497EIX8-F1
#
_entry.id   AF-A0A497EIX8-F1
#
_cell.length_a   1.000
_cell.length_b   1.000
_cell.length_c   1.000
_cell.angle_alpha   90.00
_cell.angle_beta   90.00
_cell.angle_gamma   90.00
#
_symmetry.space_group_name_H-M   'P 1'
#
loop_
_entity.id
_entity.type
_entity.pdbx_description
1 polymer ?
#
loop_
_entity_poly.entity_id
_entity_poly.type
_entity_poly.pdbx_seq_one_letter_code
_entity_poly.pdbx_strand_id
1 'polypeptide(L)'
;MIFAVGFIFSAYLKKYRPITIHEFYFGRIHWRDLRFAIAVTAPAIILHELAHKFTALSFGLTATFHAAYLWLLIGIILRLFGSSIIFFVPAYVSITGTANNLAYALIALAGPLTNLIIWLISARALKKASHEKIPFFHLTKEINKFLFIFNMLPIPGFDGFQVYANLIKFLF
;
A
#
# COMPACT_ATOMS: atom_id res chain seq x y z
N MET A 1 -8.37 5.67 9.51
CA MET A 1 -7.28 5.17 8.65
C MET A 1 -7.36 5.70 7.21
N ILE A 2 -8.42 5.40 6.44
CA ILE A 2 -8.52 5.76 5.01
C ILE A 2 -8.30 7.26 4.74
N PHE A 3 -8.95 8.12 5.52
CA PHE A 3 -8.76 9.57 5.42
C PHE A 3 -7.32 10.00 5.70
N ALA A 4 -6.67 9.41 6.71
CA ALA A 4 -5.28 9.71 7.05
C ALA A 4 -4.33 9.29 5.93
N VAL A 5 -4.50 8.09 5.38
CA VAL A 5 -3.70 7.59 4.25
C VAL A 5 -3.87 8.50 3.03
N GLY A 6 -5.11 8.76 2.60
CA GLY A 6 -5.34 9.60 1.43
C GLY A 6 -4.89 11.05 1.63
N PHE A 7 -4.98 11.57 2.86
CA PHE A 7 -4.38 12.83 3.23
C PHE A 7 -2.86 12.76 2.97
N ILE A 8 -2.15 11.86 3.65
CA ILE A 8 -0.69 11.76 3.54
C ILE A 8 -0.21 11.65 2.08
N PHE A 9 -0.85 10.80 1.28
CA PHE A 9 -0.47 10.59 -0.12
C PHE A 9 -0.92 11.69 -1.08
N SER A 10 -1.92 12.52 -0.76
CA SER A 10 -2.40 13.57 -1.68
C SER A 10 -1.34 14.61 -2.06
N ALA A 11 -0.30 14.81 -1.23
CA ALA A 11 0.86 15.64 -1.59
C ALA A 11 1.73 15.02 -2.69
N TYR A 12 1.91 13.69 -2.69
CA TYR A 12 2.67 12.97 -3.71
C TYR A 12 1.96 13.00 -5.07
N LEU A 13 0.62 13.07 -5.05
CA LEU A 13 -0.22 13.12 -6.25
C LEU A 13 -0.27 14.52 -6.90
N LYS A 14 0.06 15.59 -6.15
CA LYS A 14 0.16 16.95 -6.70
C LYS A 14 1.21 17.05 -7.82
N LYS A 15 2.26 16.21 -7.81
CA LYS A 15 3.31 16.18 -8.85
C LYS A 15 2.84 15.65 -10.21
N TYR A 16 1.72 14.91 -10.25
CA TYR A 16 1.21 14.24 -11.46
C TYR A 16 0.02 14.97 -12.10
N ARG A 17 -0.24 16.21 -11.68
CA ARG A 17 -1.21 17.14 -12.26
C ARG A 17 -0.46 18.44 -12.62
N PRO A 18 -0.82 19.17 -13.69
CA PRO A 18 -0.30 20.51 -13.89
C PRO A 18 -0.84 21.39 -12.75
N ILE A 19 0.03 21.76 -11.81
CA ILE A 19 -0.26 22.60 -10.66
C ILE A 19 0.70 23.77 -10.71
N THR A 20 0.19 24.99 -10.55
CA THR A 20 1.01 26.21 -10.56
C THR A 20 1.91 26.22 -9.31
N ILE A 21 3.13 26.77 -9.39
CA ILE A 21 4.10 26.82 -8.27
C ILE A 21 3.46 27.39 -6.97
N HIS A 22 2.53 28.33 -7.11
CA HIS A 22 1.80 28.92 -5.99
C HIS A 22 0.80 27.95 -5.31
N GLU A 23 0.16 27.04 -6.06
CA GLU A 23 -0.72 25.98 -5.50
C GLU A 23 0.07 24.82 -4.88
N PHE A 24 1.32 24.63 -5.31
CA PHE A 24 2.24 23.65 -4.74
C PHE A 24 2.64 24.03 -3.31
N TYR A 25 3.03 25.29 -3.08
CA TYR A 25 3.46 25.79 -1.76
C TYR A 25 2.33 26.33 -0.87
N PHE A 26 1.32 26.99 -1.44
CA PHE A 26 0.26 27.70 -0.69
C PHE A 26 -1.16 27.19 -0.97
N GLY A 27 -1.32 26.13 -1.78
CA GLY A 27 -2.63 25.65 -2.21
C GLY A 27 -3.40 24.92 -1.10
N ARG A 28 -4.60 25.44 -0.78
CA ARG A 28 -5.62 24.78 0.06
C ARG A 28 -5.79 23.30 -0.34
N ILE A 29 -6.04 22.42 0.62
CA ILE A 29 -6.40 21.02 0.32
C ILE A 29 -7.73 21.03 -0.42
N HIS A 30 -7.71 20.73 -1.70
CA HIS A 30 -8.93 20.57 -2.47
C HIS A 30 -9.54 19.19 -2.16
N TRP A 31 -10.80 19.18 -1.72
CA TRP A 31 -11.55 17.95 -1.42
C TRP A 31 -11.52 16.92 -2.55
N ARG A 32 -11.45 17.39 -3.80
CA ARG A 32 -11.36 16.52 -4.98
C ARG A 32 -10.04 15.74 -5.03
N ASP A 33 -8.92 16.39 -4.71
CA ASP A 33 -7.60 15.77 -4.72
C ASP A 33 -7.48 14.75 -3.57
N LEU A 34 -8.08 15.05 -2.41
CA LEU A 34 -8.16 14.13 -1.28
C LEU A 34 -8.96 12.86 -1.63
N ARG A 35 -10.16 13.04 -2.22
CA ARG A 35 -11.01 11.90 -2.65
C ARG A 35 -10.28 11.03 -3.67
N PHE A 36 -9.62 11.65 -4.63
CA PHE A 36 -8.84 10.96 -5.64
C PHE A 36 -7.66 10.19 -5.02
N ALA A 37 -6.94 10.81 -4.08
CA ALA A 37 -5.87 10.15 -3.34
C ALA A 37 -6.35 8.92 -2.58
N ILE A 38 -7.43 9.08 -1.81
CA ILE A 38 -8.10 7.98 -1.11
C ILE A 38 -8.44 6.85 -2.08
N ALA A 39 -9.02 7.18 -3.24
CA ALA A 39 -9.47 6.19 -4.21
C ALA A 39 -8.33 5.36 -4.80
N VAL A 40 -7.11 5.89 -4.91
CA VAL A 40 -5.95 5.15 -5.44
C VAL A 40 -5.13 4.47 -4.34
N THR A 41 -5.01 5.05 -3.14
CA THR A 41 -4.16 4.51 -2.07
C THR A 41 -4.88 3.53 -1.16
N ALA A 42 -6.15 3.77 -0.85
CA ALA A 42 -6.87 2.93 0.12
C ALA A 42 -7.07 1.49 -0.38
N PRO A 43 -7.47 1.26 -1.64
CA PRO A 43 -7.57 -0.10 -2.16
C PRO A 43 -6.22 -0.83 -2.14
N ALA A 44 -5.12 -0.13 -2.48
CA ALA A 44 -3.78 -0.74 -2.50
C ALA A 44 -3.39 -1.30 -1.14
N ILE A 45 -3.58 -0.53 -0.06
CA ILE A 45 -3.23 -0.95 1.30
C ILE A 45 -4.25 -1.95 1.86
N ILE A 46 -5.55 -1.67 1.73
CA ILE A 46 -6.58 -2.50 2.35
C ILE A 46 -6.62 -3.89 1.72
N LEU A 47 -6.55 -3.98 0.39
CA LEU A 47 -6.58 -5.28 -0.29
C LEU A 47 -5.31 -6.09 0.00
N HIS A 48 -4.15 -5.42 0.11
CA HIS A 48 -2.90 -6.04 0.53
C HIS A 48 -3.02 -6.70 1.92
N GLU A 49 -3.48 -5.94 2.92
CA GLU A 49 -3.64 -6.46 4.28
C GLU A 49 -4.75 -7.52 4.37
N LEU A 50 -5.87 -7.32 3.67
CA LEU A 50 -6.94 -8.31 3.61
C LEU A 50 -6.48 -9.62 2.96
N ALA A 51 -5.56 -9.56 1.99
CA ALA A 51 -4.99 -10.77 1.41
C ALA A 51 -4.22 -11.58 2.44
N HIS A 52 -3.35 -10.94 3.25
CA HIS A 52 -2.70 -11.63 4.38
C HIS A 52 -3.73 -12.26 5.32
N LYS A 53 -4.77 -11.50 5.69
CA LYS A 53 -5.82 -11.96 6.59
C LYS A 53 -6.56 -13.17 6.03
N PHE A 54 -7.08 -13.09 4.80
CA PHE A 54 -7.87 -14.16 4.21
C PHE A 54 -7.04 -15.41 3.93
N THR A 55 -5.79 -15.25 3.49
CA THR A 55 -4.88 -16.38 3.34
C THR A 55 -4.59 -17.04 4.69
N ALA A 56 -4.35 -16.28 5.76
CA ALA A 56 -4.16 -16.83 7.10
C ALA A 56 -5.40 -17.58 7.61
N LEU A 57 -6.60 -17.01 7.44
CA LEU A 57 -7.86 -17.67 7.78
C LEU A 57 -8.06 -18.97 6.99
N SER A 58 -7.64 -19.02 5.73
CA SER A 58 -7.73 -20.24 4.89
C SER A 58 -6.83 -21.38 5.39
N PHE A 59 -5.76 -21.05 6.13
CA PHE A 59 -4.90 -22.02 6.81
C PHE A 59 -5.38 -22.37 8.23
N GLY A 60 -6.57 -21.91 8.64
CA GLY A 60 -7.12 -22.16 9.97
C GLY A 60 -6.50 -21.31 11.08
N LEU A 61 -5.74 -20.26 10.73
CA LEU A 61 -5.16 -19.34 11.70
C LEU A 61 -6.15 -18.23 12.05
N THR A 62 -5.98 -17.63 13.21
CA THR A 62 -6.71 -16.41 13.57
C THR A 62 -5.95 -15.19 13.06
N ALA A 63 -6.66 -14.23 12.46
CA ALA A 63 -6.04 -13.06 11.86
C ALA A 63 -6.87 -11.79 12.13
N THR A 64 -6.25 -10.78 12.73
CA THR A 64 -6.91 -9.53 13.13
C THR A 64 -6.23 -8.34 12.48
N PHE A 65 -7.02 -7.54 11.76
CA PHE A 65 -6.56 -6.33 11.09
C PHE A 65 -6.47 -5.17 12.09
N HIS A 66 -5.33 -4.50 12.12
CA HIS A 66 -5.06 -3.36 12.99
C HIS A 66 -4.66 -2.14 12.17
N ALA A 67 -5.26 -1.00 12.48
CA ALA A 67 -4.78 0.28 11.97
C ALA A 67 -3.61 0.76 12.85
N ALA A 68 -2.49 1.11 12.22
CA ALA A 68 -1.31 1.58 12.92
C ALA A 68 -1.43 3.09 13.21
N TYR A 69 -2.27 3.45 14.18
CA TYR A 69 -2.64 4.84 14.47
C TYR A 69 -1.44 5.77 14.74
N LEU A 70 -0.40 5.27 15.43
CA LEU A 70 0.81 6.04 15.70
C LEU A 70 1.55 6.42 14.40
N TRP A 71 1.74 5.45 13.51
CA TRP A 71 2.38 5.65 12.21
C TRP A 71 1.56 6.55 11.27
N LEU A 72 0.22 6.43 11.32
CA LEU A 72 -0.68 7.34 10.63
C LEU A 72 -0.56 8.78 11.15
N LEU A 73 -0.46 8.97 12.47
CA LEU A 73 -0.28 10.28 13.08
C LEU A 73 1.06 10.90 12.68
N ILE A 74 2.16 10.12 12.76
CA ILE A 74 3.48 10.54 12.31
C ILE A 74 3.45 10.94 10.82
N GLY A 75 2.81 10.14 9.97
CA GLY A 75 2.67 10.47 8.55
C GLY A 75 1.90 11.76 8.31
N ILE A 76 0.83 12.03 9.07
CA ILE A 76 0.09 13.31 9.01
C ILE A 76 1.01 14.47 9.41
N ILE A 77 1.75 14.34 10.52
CA ILE A 77 2.66 15.37 11.02
C ILE A 77 3.76 15.65 10.00
N LEU A 78 4.44 14.62 9.49
CA LEU A 78 5.48 14.74 8.47
C LEU A 78 4.95 15.43 7.20
N ARG A 79 3.72 15.13 6.80
CA ARG A 79 3.06 15.84 5.70
C ARG A 79 2.84 17.32 6.02
N LEU A 80 2.39 17.66 7.23
CA LEU A 80 2.19 19.06 7.63
C LEU A 80 3.49 19.85 7.61
N PHE A 81 4.64 19.19 7.85
CA PHE A 81 5.98 19.76 7.72
C PHE A 81 6.57 19.72 6.30
N GLY A 82 5.78 19.33 5.28
CA GLY A 82 6.20 19.34 3.88
C GLY A 82 7.17 18.21 3.49
N SER A 83 7.35 17.19 4.32
CA SER A 83 8.19 16.04 3.99
C SER A 83 7.56 15.22 2.86
N SER A 84 8.35 14.92 1.82
CA SER A 84 7.98 13.99 0.75
C SER A 84 8.30 12.53 1.10
N ILE A 85 8.99 12.30 2.22
CA ILE A 85 9.42 10.97 2.66
C ILE A 85 8.34 10.40 3.57
N ILE A 86 7.68 9.36 3.07
CA ILE A 86 6.57 8.72 3.73
C ILE A 86 6.90 7.24 3.83
N PHE A 87 7.71 6.88 4.83
CA PHE A 87 7.97 5.50 5.20
C PHE A 87 7.27 5.21 6.51
N PHE A 88 6.04 4.71 6.45
CA PHE A 88 5.28 4.34 7.64
C PHE A 88 4.37 3.16 7.32
N VAL A 89 4.09 2.34 8.33
CA VAL A 89 3.17 1.20 8.22
C VAL A 89 1.75 1.71 8.50
N PRO A 90 0.83 1.76 7.53
CA PRO A 90 -0.51 2.31 7.74
C PRO A 90 -1.44 1.37 8.53
N ALA A 91 -1.21 0.08 8.38
CA ALA A 91 -1.97 -1.01 8.98
C ALA A 91 -1.09 -2.26 9.01
N TYR A 92 -1.50 -3.25 9.80
CA TYR A 92 -0.89 -4.58 9.80
C TYR A 92 -1.94 -5.62 10.21
N VAL A 93 -1.72 -6.87 9.83
CA VAL A 93 -2.51 -8.01 10.31
C VAL A 93 -1.71 -8.81 11.34
N SER A 94 -2.26 -8.94 12.54
CA SER A 94 -1.72 -9.85 13.55
C SER A 94 -2.24 -11.25 13.29
N ILE A 95 -1.36 -12.24 13.24
CA ILE A 95 -1.70 -13.63 12.98
C ILE A 95 -1.33 -14.47 14.19
N THR A 96 -2.26 -15.28 14.66
CA THR A 96 -2.11 -16.14 15.82
C THR A 96 -2.55 -17.57 15.49
N GLY A 97 -1.73 -18.53 15.87
CA GLY A 97 -1.90 -19.95 15.57
C GLY A 97 -0.58 -20.58 15.15
N THR A 98 -0.61 -21.84 14.75
CA THR A 98 0.56 -22.59 14.29
C THR A 98 0.30 -23.17 12.91
N ALA A 99 1.14 -22.83 11.94
CA ALA A 99 1.16 -23.45 10.63
C ALA A 99 2.60 -23.85 10.25
N ASN A 100 2.75 -24.57 9.14
CA ASN A 100 4.08 -24.88 8.61
C ASN A 100 4.74 -23.64 7.98
N ASN A 101 6.04 -23.71 7.76
CA ASN A 101 6.81 -22.60 7.17
C ASN A 101 6.26 -22.21 5.78
N LEU A 102 5.83 -23.18 4.97
CA LEU A 102 5.25 -22.90 3.66
C LEU A 102 3.98 -22.02 3.76
N ALA A 103 3.08 -22.31 4.71
CA ALA A 103 1.90 -21.51 4.95
C ALA A 103 2.26 -20.09 5.37
N TYR A 104 3.22 -19.91 6.28
CA TYR A 104 3.69 -18.56 6.66
C TYR A 104 4.31 -17.80 5.48
N ALA A 105 5.07 -18.47 4.61
CA ALA A 105 5.59 -17.87 3.39
C ALA A 105 4.47 -17.44 2.44
N LEU A 106 3.45 -18.29 2.23
CA LEU A 106 2.31 -17.98 1.37
C LEU A 106 1.44 -16.86 1.93
N ILE A 107 1.23 -16.83 3.24
CA ILE A 107 0.55 -15.73 3.94
C ILE A 107 1.31 -14.43 3.71
N ALA A 108 2.62 -14.40 3.95
CA ALA A 108 3.45 -13.21 3.73
C ALA A 108 3.51 -12.80 2.24
N LEU A 109 3.39 -13.74 1.31
CA LEU A 109 3.38 -13.43 -0.12
C LEU A 109 2.03 -12.85 -0.60
N ALA A 110 0.92 -13.15 0.08
CA ALA A 110 -0.43 -12.81 -0.36
C ALA A 110 -0.65 -11.30 -0.56
N GLY A 111 -0.16 -10.48 0.37
CA GLY A 111 -0.21 -9.02 0.26
C GLY A 111 0.56 -8.48 -0.94
N PRO A 112 1.88 -8.73 -1.05
CA PRO A 112 2.68 -8.32 -2.20
C PRO A 112 2.09 -8.81 -3.54
N LEU A 113 1.62 -10.05 -3.60
CA LEU A 113 1.01 -10.62 -4.80
C LEU A 113 -0.27 -9.86 -5.21
N THR A 114 -1.09 -9.44 -4.25
CA THR A 114 -2.28 -8.61 -4.52
C THR A 114 -1.89 -7.29 -5.16
N ASN A 115 -0.85 -6.63 -4.66
CA ASN A 115 -0.32 -5.40 -5.26
C ASN A 115 0.24 -5.64 -6.66
N LEU A 116 0.94 -6.75 -6.90
CA LEU A 116 1.42 -7.12 -8.23
C LEU A 116 0.25 -7.27 -9.22
N ILE A 117 -0.83 -7.94 -8.82
CA ILE A 117 -2.03 -8.13 -9.66
C ILE A 117 -2.65 -6.77 -10.00
N ILE A 118 -2.87 -5.89 -9.01
CA ILE A 118 -3.44 -4.56 -9.22
C ILE A 118 -2.53 -3.72 -10.13
N TRP A 119 -1.21 -3.80 -9.94
CA TRP A 119 -0.23 -3.13 -10.80
C TRP A 119 -0.39 -3.57 -12.26
N LEU A 120 -0.40 -4.87 -12.54
CA LEU A 120 -0.52 -5.41 -13.90
C LEU A 120 -1.86 -5.07 -14.56
N ILE A 121 -2.96 -5.19 -13.82
CA ILE A 121 -4.30 -4.81 -14.30
C ILE A 121 -4.34 -3.33 -14.65
N SER A 122 -3.83 -2.47 -13.77
CA SER A 122 -3.81 -1.02 -13.99
C SER A 122 -2.90 -0.63 -15.15
N ALA A 123 -1.75 -1.29 -15.31
CA ALA A 123 -0.86 -1.09 -16.45
C ALA A 123 -1.55 -1.47 -17.77
N ARG A 124 -2.33 -2.55 -17.80
CA ARG A 124 -3.07 -2.97 -18.98
C ARG A 124 -4.25 -2.04 -19.28
N ALA A 125 -4.96 -1.59 -18.24
CA ALA A 125 -6.06 -0.63 -18.37
C ALA A 125 -5.58 0.74 -18.89
N LEU A 126 -4.40 1.18 -18.45
CA LEU A 126 -3.79 2.44 -18.88
C LEU A 126 -3.60 2.53 -20.39
N LYS A 127 -3.25 1.42 -21.06
CA LYS A 127 -3.07 1.37 -22.53
C LYS A 127 -4.35 1.69 -23.31
N LYS A 128 -5.52 1.54 -22.68
CA LYS A 128 -6.85 1.77 -23.29
C LYS A 128 -7.62 2.90 -22.60
N ALA A 129 -6.96 3.65 -21.70
CA ALA A 129 -7.63 4.67 -20.90
C ALA A 129 -7.92 5.92 -21.73
N SER A 130 -9.12 6.49 -21.56
CA SER A 130 -9.41 7.85 -22.03
C SER A 130 -8.55 8.87 -21.28
N HIS A 131 -8.31 10.05 -21.87
CA HIS A 131 -7.49 11.11 -21.28
C HIS A 131 -7.85 11.43 -19.82
N GLU A 132 -9.14 11.42 -19.48
CA GLU A 132 -9.63 11.68 -18.13
C GLU A 132 -9.28 10.58 -17.11
N LYS A 133 -9.14 9.32 -17.56
CA LYS A 133 -8.86 8.15 -16.71
C LYS A 133 -7.37 7.83 -16.60
N ILE A 134 -6.53 8.39 -17.47
CA ILE A 134 -5.07 8.19 -17.46
C ILE A 134 -4.47 8.46 -16.06
N PRO A 135 -4.76 9.59 -15.37
CA PRO A 135 -4.17 9.86 -14.07
C PRO A 135 -4.50 8.79 -13.03
N PHE A 136 -5.74 8.30 -13.02
CA PHE A 136 -6.18 7.26 -12.08
C PHE A 136 -5.39 5.96 -12.27
N PHE A 137 -5.39 5.41 -13.49
CA PHE A 137 -4.70 4.15 -13.76
C PHE A 137 -3.19 4.28 -13.63
N HIS A 138 -2.61 5.42 -14.03
CA HIS A 138 -1.19 5.68 -13.88
C HIS A 138 -0.77 5.65 -12.40
N LEU A 139 -1.51 6.34 -11.53
CA LEU A 139 -1.18 6.40 -10.11
C LEU A 139 -1.46 5.10 -9.38
N THR A 140 -2.59 4.44 -9.65
CA THR A 140 -2.86 3.09 -9.11
C THR A 140 -1.74 2.13 -9.50
N LYS A 141 -1.30 2.15 -10.76
CA LYS A 141 -0.16 1.35 -11.25
C LYS A 141 1.13 1.65 -10.48
N GLU A 142 1.51 2.93 -10.33
CA GLU A 142 2.76 3.31 -9.67
C GLU A 142 2.76 3.01 -8.17
N ILE A 143 1.65 3.26 -7.46
CA ILE A 143 1.52 2.95 -6.02
C ILE A 143 1.63 1.45 -5.77
N ASN A 144 0.89 0.64 -6.51
CA ASN A 144 0.90 -0.81 -6.31
C ASN A 144 2.24 -1.43 -6.72
N LYS A 145 2.88 -0.93 -7.80
CA LYS A 145 4.25 -1.31 -8.17
C LYS A 145 5.24 -1.02 -7.05
N PHE A 146 5.18 0.19 -6.47
CA PHE A 146 6.02 0.58 -5.35
C PHE A 146 5.81 -0.34 -4.15
N LEU A 147 4.56 -0.53 -3.71
CA LEU A 147 4.26 -1.39 -2.56
C LEU A 147 4.67 -2.85 -2.79
N PHE A 148 4.53 -3.37 -4.00
CA PHE A 148 5.01 -4.71 -4.35
C PHE A 148 6.53 -4.81 -4.21
N ILE A 149 7.29 -3.89 -4.84
CA ILE A 149 8.76 -3.94 -4.81
C ILE A 149 9.29 -3.84 -3.38
N PHE A 150 8.80 -2.87 -2.60
CA PHE A 150 9.28 -2.67 -1.23
C PHE A 150 8.88 -3.82 -0.31
N ASN A 151 7.65 -4.30 -0.37
CA ASN A 151 7.24 -5.44 0.46
C ASN A 151 7.83 -6.78 0.00
N MET A 152 8.52 -6.85 -1.14
CA MET A 152 9.31 -8.02 -1.52
C MET A 152 10.79 -7.89 -1.16
N LEU A 153 11.23 -6.82 -0.47
CA LEU A 153 12.61 -6.73 -0.02
C LEU A 153 12.85 -7.70 1.16
N PRO A 154 14.00 -8.41 1.20
CA PRO A 154 14.36 -9.31 2.30
C PRO A 154 14.87 -8.55 3.54
N ILE A 155 14.16 -7.49 3.96
CA ILE A 155 14.57 -6.60 5.05
C ILE A 155 13.52 -6.69 6.17
N PRO A 156 13.93 -6.82 7.46
CA PRO A 156 12.98 -6.83 8.57
C PRO A 156 12.01 -5.66 8.53
N GLY A 157 10.73 -5.94 8.74
CA GLY A 157 9.64 -4.96 8.64
C GLY A 157 8.87 -4.99 7.31
N PHE A 158 9.40 -5.65 6.27
CA PHE A 158 8.69 -5.94 5.03
C PHE A 158 8.27 -7.41 4.95
N ASP A 159 7.21 -7.69 4.19
CA ASP A 159 6.69 -9.06 4.05
C ASP A 159 7.72 -10.03 3.45
N GLY A 160 8.55 -9.52 2.53
CA GLY A 160 9.56 -10.28 1.81
C GLY A 160 10.51 -10.98 2.75
N PHE A 161 10.87 -10.36 3.88
CA PHE A 161 11.65 -11.01 4.92
C PHE A 161 11.00 -12.32 5.40
N GLN A 162 9.69 -12.30 5.69
CA GLN A 162 8.96 -13.50 6.09
C GLN A 162 8.78 -14.48 4.95
N VAL A 163 8.58 -14.01 3.71
CA VAL A 163 8.50 -14.88 2.52
C VAL A 163 9.79 -15.70 2.40
N TYR A 164 10.94 -15.04 2.31
CA TYR A 164 12.20 -15.74 2.06
C TYR A 164 12.66 -16.56 3.26
N ALA A 165 12.53 -16.04 4.49
CA ALA A 165 12.95 -16.77 5.69
C ALA A 165 12.17 -18.08 5.87
N ASN A 166 10.86 -18.06 5.64
CA ASN A 166 10.04 -19.26 5.79
C ASN A 166 10.19 -20.22 4.61
N LEU A 167 10.42 -19.72 3.38
CA LEU A 167 10.75 -20.60 2.25
C LEU A 167 12.07 -21.34 2.47
N ILE A 168 13.11 -20.64 2.95
CA ILE A 168 14.41 -21.27 3.23
C ILE A 168 14.25 -22.38 4.28
N LYS A 169 13.57 -22.11 5.39
CA LYS A 169 13.29 -23.10 6.46
C LYS A 169 12.37 -24.25 6.03
N PHE A 170 11.69 -24.12 4.88
CA PHE A 170 10.86 -25.20 4.33
C PHE A 170 11.68 -26.11 3.42
N LEU A 171 12.66 -25.56 2.70
CA LEU A 171 13.46 -26.27 1.71
C LEU A 171 14.72 -26.93 2.27
N PHE A 172 15.30 -26.35 3.34
CA PHE A 172 16.54 -26.78 3.99
C PHE A 172 16.29 -27.01 5.49
#